data_AF-A0A0F8ZB69-F1
#
_entry.id   AF-A0A0F8ZB69-F1
#
_cell.length_a   1.000
_cell.length_b   1.000
_cell.length_c   1.000
_cell.angle_alpha   90.00
_cell.angle_beta   90.00
_cell.angle_gamma   90.00
#
_symmetry.space_group_name_H-M   'P 1'
#
loop_
_entity.id
_entity.type
_entity.pdbx_description
1 polymer ?
#
loop_
_entity_poly.entity_id
_entity_poly.type
_entity_poly.pdbx_seq_one_letter_code
_entity_poly.pdbx_strand_id
1 'polypeptide(L)'
;MAFAILGTPSPQFVDSSGSPYASGTVTIQNPSDSAVKASYPTAADADASTNGTSADVSLDSRGVPDQELWGKDNEDYKIIIKDSDAATVDTMDKIRMPRASRRAAVTFTSTDVSPTIRESETFITAGTTAITDFDHGEVGD
;
A
#
# COMPACT_ATOMS: atom_id res chain seq x y z
N MET A 1 0.28 3.10 5.30
CA MET A 1 0.51 1.68 5.59
C MET A 1 0.76 1.03 4.26
N ALA A 2 1.87 0.33 4.13
CA ALA A 2 2.18 -0.38 2.90
C ALA A 2 1.44 -1.72 2.80
N PHE A 3 1.32 -2.23 1.59
CA PHE A 3 0.71 -3.52 1.28
C PHE A 3 1.61 -4.33 0.35
N ALA A 4 1.62 -5.65 0.53
CA ALA A 4 2.35 -6.54 -0.36
C ALA A 4 1.67 -6.54 -1.75
N ILE A 5 2.43 -6.20 -2.79
CA ILE A 5 1.95 -6.04 -4.16
C ILE A 5 1.42 -7.36 -4.72
N LEU A 6 2.12 -8.46 -4.43
CA LEU A 6 1.76 -9.81 -4.86
C LEU A 6 0.98 -10.60 -3.80
N GLY A 7 0.69 -9.98 -2.66
CA GLY A 7 0.10 -10.65 -1.50
C GLY A 7 1.10 -11.42 -0.64
N THR A 8 0.61 -11.95 0.48
CA THR A 8 1.36 -12.81 1.40
C THR A 8 0.53 -14.07 1.70
N PRO A 9 1.05 -15.28 1.41
CA PRO A 9 2.37 -15.57 0.83
C PRO A 9 2.51 -15.13 -0.63
N SER A 10 3.74 -14.88 -1.08
CA SER A 10 4.03 -14.55 -2.48
C SER A 10 3.68 -15.72 -3.41
N PRO A 11 3.10 -15.45 -4.59
CA PRO A 11 2.78 -16.46 -5.58
C PRO A 11 4.05 -17.05 -6.20
N GLN A 12 3.91 -18.29 -6.66
CA GLN A 12 4.89 -18.96 -7.49
C GLN A 12 4.49 -18.82 -8.97
N PHE A 13 5.42 -18.43 -9.83
CA PHE A 13 5.18 -18.33 -11.27
C PHE A 13 5.79 -19.53 -11.99
N VAL A 14 4.97 -20.21 -12.78
CA VAL A 14 5.30 -21.44 -13.50
C VAL A 14 4.82 -21.36 -14.95
N ASP A 15 5.48 -22.10 -15.83
CA ASP A 15 5.12 -22.23 -17.23
C ASP A 15 3.93 -23.18 -17.45
N SER A 16 3.55 -23.36 -18.73
CA SER A 16 2.47 -24.27 -19.12
C SER A 16 2.69 -25.76 -18.77
N SER A 17 3.94 -26.16 -18.50
CA SER A 17 4.30 -27.50 -18.05
C SER A 17 4.30 -27.64 -16.52
N GLY A 18 4.11 -26.53 -15.79
CA GLY A 18 4.25 -26.45 -14.33
C GLY A 18 5.69 -26.26 -13.86
N SER A 19 6.64 -26.02 -14.77
CA SER A 19 8.02 -25.74 -14.43
C SER A 19 8.17 -24.28 -13.99
N PRO A 20 8.90 -23.97 -12.90
CA PRO A 20 9.10 -22.59 -12.47
C PRO A 20 9.74 -21.71 -13.54
N TYR A 21 9.34 -20.44 -13.61
CA TYR A 21 10.05 -19.39 -14.34
C TYR A 21 11.34 -18.98 -13.59
N ALA A 22 12.19 -19.95 -13.30
CA ALA A 22 13.45 -19.74 -12.61
C ALA A 22 14.33 -18.75 -13.40
N SER A 23 14.94 -17.79 -12.70
CA SER A 23 15.77 -16.74 -13.32
C SER A 23 15.02 -15.81 -14.29
N GLY A 24 13.70 -15.86 -14.33
CA GLY A 24 12.87 -14.80 -14.91
C GLY A 24 12.87 -13.55 -14.05
N THR A 25 12.09 -12.55 -14.44
CA THR A 25 11.97 -11.29 -13.69
C THR A 25 10.53 -10.80 -13.53
N VAL A 26 10.34 -9.96 -12.52
CA VAL A 26 9.11 -9.19 -12.30
C VAL A 26 9.44 -7.71 -12.43
N THR A 27 8.76 -7.03 -13.34
CA THR A 27 8.81 -5.56 -13.48
C THR A 27 7.56 -4.95 -12.87
N ILE A 28 7.73 -3.92 -12.05
CA ILE A 28 6.63 -3.14 -11.48
C ILE A 28 6.52 -1.81 -12.22
N GLN A 29 5.34 -1.49 -12.75
CA GLN A 29 5.10 -0.28 -13.55
C GLN A 29 3.88 0.50 -13.07
N ASN A 30 3.80 1.75 -13.52
CA ASN A 30 2.57 2.52 -13.52
C ASN A 30 1.61 1.94 -14.56
N PRO A 31 0.35 1.66 -14.20
CA PRO A 31 -0.63 1.11 -15.13
C PRO A 31 -1.07 2.09 -16.21
N SER A 32 -0.78 3.39 -16.07
CA SER A 32 -1.21 4.45 -17.00
C SER A 32 -0.23 4.74 -18.14
N ASP A 33 1.08 4.53 -17.94
CA ASP A 33 2.11 5.02 -18.87
C ASP A 33 3.32 4.09 -19.04
N SER A 34 3.26 2.86 -18.52
CA SER A 34 4.35 1.87 -18.57
C SER A 34 5.68 2.33 -17.94
N ALA A 35 5.71 3.48 -17.27
CA ALA A 35 6.89 3.91 -16.54
C ALA A 35 7.14 2.95 -15.37
N VAL A 36 8.40 2.59 -15.14
CA VAL A 36 8.76 1.73 -14.02
C VAL A 36 8.46 2.45 -12.71
N LYS A 37 7.82 1.73 -11.80
CA LYS A 37 7.34 2.25 -10.52
C LYS A 37 8.10 1.55 -9.40
N ALA A 38 8.44 2.31 -8.38
CA ALA A 38 9.21 1.78 -7.26
C ALA A 38 8.41 0.70 -6.51
N SER A 39 9.10 -0.37 -6.15
CA SER A 39 8.66 -1.37 -5.16
C SER A 39 9.67 -1.42 -4.03
N TYR A 40 9.26 -1.90 -2.86
CA TYR A 40 10.03 -1.81 -1.63
C TYR A 40 10.23 -3.20 -1.00
N PRO A 41 11.39 -3.48 -0.39
CA PRO A 41 11.67 -4.80 0.18
C PRO A 41 10.90 -5.07 1.48
N THR A 42 10.43 -4.02 2.17
CA THR A 42 9.64 -4.15 3.41
C THR A 42 8.48 -3.16 3.43
N ALA A 43 7.48 -3.44 4.28
CA ALA A 43 6.37 -2.53 4.53
C ALA A 43 6.84 -1.17 5.08
N ALA A 44 7.81 -1.18 5.99
CA ALA A 44 8.35 0.04 6.61
C ALA A 44 9.08 0.92 5.58
N ASP A 45 9.83 0.31 4.67
CA ASP A 45 10.49 1.00 3.56
C ASP A 45 9.49 1.66 2.62
N ALA A 46 8.41 0.96 2.27
CA ALA A 46 7.33 1.55 1.47
C ALA A 46 6.64 2.73 2.16
N ASP A 47 6.31 2.60 3.45
CA ASP A 47 5.69 3.67 4.24
C ASP A 47 6.61 4.89 4.40
N ALA A 48 7.91 4.67 4.59
CA ALA A 48 8.91 5.73 4.69
C ALA A 48 9.40 6.24 3.31
N SER A 49 9.03 5.57 2.22
CA SER A 49 9.56 5.81 0.87
C SER A 49 11.10 5.69 0.77
N THR A 50 11.69 4.78 1.53
CA THR A 50 13.14 4.52 1.57
C THR A 50 13.48 3.20 0.88
N ASN A 51 14.69 3.03 0.35
CA ASN A 51 15.16 1.75 -0.22
C ASN A 51 14.29 1.15 -1.34
N GLY A 52 13.52 1.98 -2.05
CA GLY A 52 12.71 1.53 -3.19
C GLY A 52 13.59 1.18 -4.40
N THR A 53 13.25 0.10 -5.08
CA THR A 53 13.85 -0.29 -6.37
C THR A 53 12.85 -0.07 -7.50
N SER A 54 13.32 0.55 -8.57
CA SER A 54 12.64 0.62 -9.87
C SER A 54 13.36 -0.24 -10.92
N ALA A 55 14.11 -1.25 -10.47
CA ALA A 55 14.68 -2.28 -11.34
C ALA A 55 13.77 -3.51 -11.39
N ASP A 56 13.99 -4.35 -12.39
CA ASP A 56 13.41 -5.68 -12.46
C ASP A 56 13.88 -6.52 -11.26
N VAL A 57 12.96 -7.28 -10.67
CA VAL A 57 13.20 -8.15 -9.52
C VAL A 57 13.34 -9.58 -10.01
N SER A 58 14.36 -10.30 -9.57
CA SER A 58 14.63 -11.65 -10.09
C SER A 58 13.73 -12.68 -9.43
N LEU A 59 13.39 -13.73 -10.19
CA LEU A 59 12.73 -14.92 -9.67
C LEU A 59 13.77 -15.96 -9.23
N ASP A 60 13.56 -16.52 -8.04
CA ASP A 60 14.37 -17.60 -7.49
C ASP A 60 14.19 -18.92 -8.27
N SER A 61 14.89 -19.99 -7.88
CA SER A 61 14.79 -21.29 -8.55
C SER A 61 13.41 -21.93 -8.45
N ARG A 62 12.53 -21.41 -7.59
CA ARG A 62 11.13 -21.83 -7.45
C ARG A 62 10.21 -20.93 -8.27
N GLY A 63 10.68 -19.87 -8.93
CA GLY A 63 9.82 -18.94 -9.66
C GLY A 63 9.08 -17.97 -8.73
N VAL A 64 9.62 -17.73 -7.53
CA VAL A 64 9.11 -16.74 -6.56
C VAL A 64 10.07 -15.54 -6.57
N PRO A 65 9.60 -14.29 -6.44
CA PRO A 65 10.50 -13.15 -6.28
C PRO A 65 11.54 -13.37 -5.17
N ASP A 66 12.78 -13.04 -5.46
CA ASP A 66 13.92 -13.20 -4.54
C ASP A 66 13.87 -12.27 -3.31
N GLN A 67 12.99 -11.29 -3.35
CA GLN A 67 12.64 -10.39 -2.25
C GLN A 67 11.13 -10.13 -2.23
N GLU A 68 10.60 -9.72 -1.07
CA GLU A 68 9.23 -9.24 -0.99
C GLU A 68 9.07 -7.91 -1.75
N LEU A 69 7.85 -7.69 -2.27
CA LEU A 69 7.51 -6.50 -3.03
C LEU A 69 6.36 -5.78 -2.35
N TRP A 70 6.68 -4.68 -1.69
CA TRP A 70 5.73 -3.82 -0.99
C TRP A 70 5.46 -2.56 -1.80
N GLY A 71 4.21 -2.13 -1.79
CA GLY A 71 3.71 -0.92 -2.42
C GLY A 71 3.06 0.01 -1.41
N LYS A 72 3.02 1.29 -1.74
CA LYS A 72 2.34 2.33 -0.94
C LYS A 72 0.82 2.18 -0.97
N ASP A 73 0.16 2.65 0.08
CA ASP A 73 -1.30 2.70 0.14
C ASP A 73 -1.89 3.57 -0.96
N ASN A 74 -3.10 3.20 -1.41
CA ASN A 74 -3.90 4.00 -2.33
C ASN A 74 -3.19 4.29 -3.68
N GLU A 75 -2.24 3.45 -4.07
CA GLU A 75 -1.58 3.49 -5.37
C GLU A 75 -1.98 2.29 -6.25
N ASP A 76 -1.89 2.50 -7.57
CA ASP A 76 -2.11 1.45 -8.56
C ASP A 76 -0.78 0.94 -9.12
N TYR A 77 -0.72 -0.37 -9.32
CA TYR A 77 0.46 -1.06 -9.84
C TYR A 77 0.08 -1.91 -11.07
N LYS A 78 1.01 -2.00 -12.01
CA LYS A 78 1.03 -2.98 -13.08
C LYS A 78 2.22 -3.90 -12.85
N ILE A 79 2.00 -5.20 -13.00
CA ILE A 79 3.04 -6.22 -12.84
C ILE A 79 3.25 -6.89 -14.19
N ILE A 80 4.51 -7.01 -14.60
CA ILE A 80 4.89 -7.72 -15.82
C ILE A 80 5.83 -8.84 -15.40
N ILE A 81 5.51 -10.07 -15.80
CA ILE A 81 6.34 -11.24 -15.53
C ILE A 81 7.06 -11.58 -16.82
N LYS A 82 8.37 -11.82 -16.72
CA LYS A 82 9.22 -12.23 -17.84
C LYS A 82 9.91 -13.54 -17.52
N ASP A 83 10.18 -14.33 -18.56
CA ASP A 83 11.03 -15.52 -18.46
C ASP A 83 12.53 -15.17 -18.46
N SER A 84 13.38 -16.20 -18.44
CA SER A 84 14.84 -16.06 -18.45
C SER A 84 15.40 -15.44 -19.74
N ASP A 85 14.63 -15.46 -20.84
CA ASP A 85 14.98 -14.84 -22.11
C ASP A 85 14.44 -13.39 -22.21
N ALA A 86 13.93 -12.86 -21.10
CA ALA A 86 13.28 -11.56 -20.98
C ALA A 86 12.01 -11.39 -21.84
N ALA A 87 11.40 -12.49 -22.29
CA ALA A 87 10.11 -12.44 -22.97
C ALA A 87 8.99 -12.25 -21.94
N THR A 88 8.03 -11.37 -22.23
CA THR A 88 6.87 -11.17 -21.36
C THR A 88 5.97 -12.40 -21.43
N VAL A 89 5.72 -13.03 -20.28
CA VAL A 89 4.88 -14.23 -20.17
C VAL A 89 3.49 -13.89 -19.63
N ASP A 90 3.39 -12.91 -18.73
CA ASP A 90 2.12 -12.49 -18.16
C ASP A 90 2.15 -11.01 -17.75
N THR A 91 0.97 -10.41 -17.63
CA THR A 91 0.78 -9.03 -17.19
C THR A 91 -0.48 -8.90 -16.35
N MET A 92 -0.33 -8.35 -15.14
CA MET A 92 -1.43 -8.03 -14.24
C MET A 92 -1.59 -6.51 -14.19
N ASP A 93 -2.71 -6.01 -14.71
CA ASP A 93 -2.97 -4.58 -14.82
C ASP A 93 -3.84 -4.05 -13.66
N LYS A 94 -3.58 -2.80 -13.25
CA LYS A 94 -4.38 -2.02 -12.30
C LYS A 94 -4.66 -2.73 -10.97
N ILE A 95 -3.61 -3.26 -10.35
CA ILE A 95 -3.70 -3.76 -8.97
C ILE A 95 -3.75 -2.55 -8.03
N ARG A 96 -4.94 -2.28 -7.49
CA ARG A 96 -5.19 -1.20 -6.52
C ARG A 96 -4.78 -1.64 -5.12
N MET A 97 -3.81 -0.95 -4.51
CA MET A 97 -3.52 -1.14 -3.10
C MET A 97 -4.64 -0.53 -2.24
N PRO A 98 -5.08 -1.21 -1.17
CA PRO A 98 -6.04 -0.64 -0.24
C PRO A 98 -5.56 0.71 0.30
N ARG A 99 -6.52 1.56 0.69
CA ARG A 99 -6.23 2.75 1.47
C ARG A 99 -6.33 2.39 2.93
N ALA A 100 -5.26 2.59 3.69
CA ALA A 100 -5.33 2.43 5.14
C ALA A 100 -6.17 3.55 5.73
N SER A 101 -7.14 3.19 6.59
CA SER A 101 -7.87 4.17 7.39
C SER A 101 -6.89 4.89 8.30
N ARG A 102 -6.68 6.19 8.07
CA ARG A 102 -5.87 7.01 8.96
C ARG A 102 -6.75 7.44 10.13
N ARG A 103 -6.54 6.84 11.30
CA ARG A 103 -7.11 7.35 12.54
C ARG A 103 -6.31 8.60 12.94
N ALA A 104 -6.90 9.77 12.73
CA ALA A 104 -6.36 11.00 13.29
C ALA A 104 -6.84 11.12 14.75
N ALA A 105 -5.90 11.12 15.70
CA ALA A 105 -6.20 11.56 17.05
C ALA A 105 -6.21 13.09 17.04
N VAL A 106 -7.38 13.69 17.23
CA VAL A 106 -7.52 15.13 17.41
C VAL A 106 -7.66 15.38 18.91
N THR A 107 -6.66 16.06 19.49
CA THR A 107 -6.71 16.48 20.90
C THR A 107 -7.19 17.92 20.94
N PHE A 108 -8.29 18.15 21.66
CA PHE A 108 -8.72 19.50 22.03
C PHE A 108 -8.21 19.85 23.41
N THR A 109 -7.72 21.06 23.57
CA THR A 109 -7.35 21.66 24.85
C THR A 109 -8.41 22.67 25.27
N SER A 110 -8.51 22.96 26.57
CA SER A 110 -9.49 23.93 27.10
C SER A 110 -9.28 25.37 26.63
N THR A 111 -8.19 25.64 25.90
CA THR A 111 -7.88 26.95 25.31
C THR A 111 -8.27 27.07 23.83
N ASP A 112 -8.71 25.98 23.20
CA ASP A 112 -9.10 25.99 21.79
C ASP A 112 -10.49 26.60 21.63
N VAL A 113 -10.52 27.86 21.18
CA VAL A 113 -11.76 28.66 21.08
C VAL A 113 -12.61 28.36 19.85
N SER A 114 -12.08 27.67 18.83
CA SER A 114 -12.82 27.30 17.61
C SER A 114 -12.15 26.13 16.86
N PRO A 115 -12.11 24.92 17.45
CA PRO A 115 -11.60 23.77 16.73
C PRO A 115 -12.47 23.44 15.51
N THR A 116 -11.86 23.37 14.32
CA THR A 116 -12.55 22.95 13.09
C THR A 116 -11.97 21.61 12.63
N ILE A 117 -12.77 20.54 12.65
CA ILE A 117 -12.38 19.24 12.06
C ILE A 117 -12.87 19.20 10.61
N ARG A 118 -11.96 18.95 9.67
CA ARG A 118 -12.25 19.00 8.22
C ARG A 118 -12.36 17.63 7.55
N GLU A 119 -12.29 16.52 8.30
CA GLU A 119 -12.36 15.15 7.74
C GLU A 119 -13.46 14.28 8.36
N SER A 120 -14.22 13.63 7.46
CA SER A 120 -15.54 13.00 7.69
C SER A 120 -15.52 11.60 8.34
N GLU A 121 -14.42 11.18 8.97
CA GLU A 121 -14.28 9.80 9.48
C GLU A 121 -13.84 9.72 10.95
N THR A 122 -13.91 10.82 11.71
CA THR A 122 -13.45 10.85 13.10
C THR A 122 -14.61 10.55 14.06
N PHE A 123 -14.51 9.44 14.81
CA PHE A 123 -15.35 9.19 15.98
C PHE A 123 -14.74 9.89 17.20
N ILE A 124 -15.46 10.82 17.81
CA ILE A 124 -15.02 11.46 19.06
C ILE A 124 -15.34 10.51 20.21
N THR A 125 -14.30 9.97 20.87
CA THR A 125 -14.47 9.27 22.16
C THR A 125 -14.02 10.23 23.26
N ALA A 126 -14.97 10.81 23.98
CA ALA A 126 -14.64 11.61 25.16
C ALA A 126 -14.10 10.70 26.27
N GLY A 127 -12.95 11.06 26.85
CA GLY A 127 -12.65 10.66 28.22
C GLY A 127 -13.67 11.28 29.17
N THR A 128 -13.64 10.91 30.45
CA THR A 128 -14.64 11.22 31.51
C THR A 128 -15.03 12.69 31.74
N THR A 129 -14.54 13.62 30.93
CA THR A 129 -14.90 15.04 30.94
C THR A 129 -15.81 15.32 29.74
N ALA A 130 -17.04 15.74 30.03
CA ALA A 130 -18.12 15.93 29.07
C ALA A 130 -17.70 16.72 27.82
N ILE A 131 -18.12 16.24 26.64
CA ILE A 131 -18.32 17.09 25.49
C ILE A 131 -19.59 17.87 25.80
N THR A 132 -19.46 19.08 26.34
CA THR A 132 -20.57 20.03 26.33
C THR A 132 -20.87 20.37 24.88
N ASP A 133 -22.15 20.24 24.55
CA ASP A 133 -22.77 20.37 23.24
C ASP A 133 -22.16 21.40 22.29
N PHE A 134 -22.15 21.09 20.99
CA PHE A 134 -21.75 22.01 19.93
C PHE A 134 -22.90 22.89 19.44
N ASP A 135 -24.13 22.67 19.91
CA ASP A 135 -25.22 23.60 19.69
C ASP A 135 -25.23 24.71 20.76
N HIS A 136 -25.72 25.89 20.34
CA HIS A 136 -25.57 27.13 21.09
C HIS A 136 -26.39 27.14 22.40
N GLY A 137 -25.79 26.60 23.46
CA GLY A 137 -25.87 27.19 24.78
C GLY A 137 -27.14 26.97 25.59
N GLU A 138 -27.62 25.74 25.75
CA GLU A 138 -28.34 25.37 26.97
C GLU A 138 -27.94 23.95 27.43
N VAL A 139 -27.24 23.88 28.57
CA VAL A 139 -27.13 22.64 29.34
C VAL A 139 -28.33 22.68 30.31
N GLY A 140 -29.35 21.86 30.03
CA GLY A 140 -30.53 21.76 30.88
C GLY A 140 -30.18 21.32 32.30
N ASP A 141 -30.86 21.94 33.27
CA ASP A 141 -30.73 21.76 34.73
C ASP A 141 -30.72 20.29 35.22
#